data_AF-A0A2D2DMM0-F1
#
_entry.id   AF-A0A2D2DMM0-F1
#
_cell.length_a   1.000
_cell.length_b   1.000
_cell.length_c   1.000
_cell.angle_alpha   90.00
_cell.angle_beta   90.00
_cell.angle_gamma   90.00
#
_symmetry.space_group_name_H-M   'P 1'
#
loop_
_entity.id
_entity.type
_entity.pdbx_description
1 polymer ?
#
loop_
_entity_poly.entity_id
_entity_poly.type
_entity_poly.pdbx_seq_one_letter_code
_entity_poly.pdbx_strand_id
1 'polypeptide(L)'
;MINEAQAGAGTFAHPFCAPGAATCGPADWDSYQTQLERALSRVALPPTFTSYTAKYVVVTTANDCLHADAAGIPQSESQPCTLNDMNASVDRLVAVDKFALSKGVTPIFDVAPQYDHLDLPKFQSAFGLAWVIGEQDYTQLRTLGTTRLKAELPGAIVLDIWKDYTHIGDGIHPDYETAEKAADVIARHLRKLDR
;
A
#
# COMPACT_ATOMS: atom_id res chain seq x y z
N MET A 1 7.04 16.01 -7.49
CA MET A 1 6.43 14.78 -6.95
C MET A 1 4.93 14.91 -7.14
N ILE A 2 4.28 13.85 -7.63
CA ILE A 2 2.82 13.76 -7.72
C ILE A 2 2.39 12.72 -6.70
N ASN A 3 1.31 12.98 -5.97
CA ASN A 3 0.78 12.06 -4.97
C ASN A 3 -0.71 11.83 -5.23
N GLU A 4 -1.07 10.58 -5.53
CA GLU A 4 -2.45 10.11 -5.67
C GLU A 4 -2.83 9.10 -4.58
N ALA A 5 -1.95 8.89 -3.60
CA ALA A 5 -2.17 7.95 -2.51
C ALA A 5 -3.35 8.38 -1.64
N GLN A 6 -4.18 7.42 -1.28
CA GLN A 6 -5.34 7.60 -0.42
C GLN A 6 -5.19 6.72 0.82
N ALA A 7 -5.41 7.30 2.00
CA ALA A 7 -5.08 6.66 3.28
C ALA A 7 -5.77 5.31 3.51
N GLY A 8 -7.05 5.20 3.13
CA GLY A 8 -7.83 3.96 3.29
C GLY A 8 -7.77 3.01 2.10
N ALA A 9 -7.05 3.36 1.03
CA ALA A 9 -7.12 2.60 -0.20
C ALA A 9 -6.37 1.26 -0.14
N GLY A 10 -6.87 0.33 -0.95
CA GLY A 10 -6.25 -0.94 -1.24
C GLY A 10 -5.97 -1.11 -2.73
N THR A 11 -5.65 -2.34 -3.10
CA THR A 11 -5.35 -2.72 -4.48
C THR A 11 -6.60 -2.81 -5.35
N PHE A 12 -7.80 -2.81 -4.75
CA PHE A 12 -9.09 -2.72 -5.43
C PHE A 12 -9.87 -1.52 -4.92
N ALA A 13 -10.80 -1.02 -5.75
CA ALA A 13 -11.64 0.11 -5.38
C ALA A 13 -12.78 -0.37 -4.48
N HIS A 14 -13.10 0.40 -3.44
CA HIS A 14 -14.15 0.04 -2.51
C HIS A 14 -14.74 1.28 -1.83
N PRO A 15 -16.00 1.21 -1.37
CA PRO A 15 -16.57 2.28 -0.57
C PRO A 15 -15.93 2.32 0.82
N PHE A 16 -15.96 3.49 1.45
CA PHE A 16 -15.66 3.66 2.86
C PHE A 16 -16.82 3.14 3.71
N CYS A 17 -16.52 2.26 4.67
CA CYS A 17 -17.50 1.57 5.48
C CYS A 17 -17.26 1.90 6.96
N ALA A 18 -17.85 3.02 7.40
CA ALA A 18 -17.65 3.55 8.74
C ALA A 18 -17.91 2.51 9.84
N PRO A 19 -17.08 2.48 10.91
CA PRO A 19 -17.26 1.58 12.05
C PRO A 19 -18.69 1.61 12.62
N GLY A 20 -19.29 0.43 12.77
CA GLY A 20 -20.64 0.27 13.31
C GLY A 20 -21.80 0.65 12.37
N ALA A 21 -21.51 1.13 11.15
CA ALA A 21 -22.56 1.43 10.18
C ALA A 21 -23.12 0.15 9.53
N ALA A 22 -24.44 0.13 9.33
CA ALA A 22 -25.13 -0.98 8.66
C ALA A 22 -24.96 -0.96 7.13
N THR A 23 -24.49 0.15 6.56
CA THR A 23 -24.24 0.34 5.12
C THR A 23 -22.98 1.18 4.94
N CYS A 24 -22.27 0.97 3.82
CA CYS A 24 -21.14 1.83 3.46
C CYS A 24 -21.62 3.21 2.99
N GLY A 25 -20.74 4.21 3.14
CA GLY A 25 -21.02 5.59 2.75
C GLY A 25 -20.81 5.83 1.25
N PRO A 26 -21.12 7.04 0.76
CA PRO A 26 -20.93 7.43 -0.64
C PRO A 26 -19.48 7.85 -0.96
N ALA A 27 -18.59 7.84 0.03
CA ALA A 27 -17.17 8.09 -0.18
C ALA A 27 -16.49 6.80 -0.60
N ASP A 28 -15.59 6.89 -1.57
CA ASP A 28 -14.91 5.74 -2.15
C ASP A 28 -13.39 5.90 -2.08
N TRP A 29 -12.71 4.76 -2.03
CA TRP A 29 -11.29 4.64 -2.24
C TRP A 29 -11.02 4.07 -3.63
N ASP A 30 -10.16 4.73 -4.38
CA ASP A 30 -9.72 4.26 -5.69
C ASP A 30 -8.75 3.10 -5.55
N SER A 31 -8.81 2.15 -6.49
CA SER A 31 -7.79 1.10 -6.59
C SER A 31 -6.41 1.69 -6.86
N TYR A 32 -5.36 1.00 -6.44
CA TYR A 32 -3.99 1.37 -6.80
C TYR A 32 -3.77 1.51 -8.32
N GLN A 33 -4.44 0.69 -9.14
CA GLN A 33 -4.41 0.84 -10.59
C GLN A 33 -4.95 2.21 -11.03
N THR A 34 -6.10 2.62 -10.48
CA THR A 34 -6.72 3.92 -10.80
C THR A 34 -5.84 5.09 -10.32
N GLN A 35 -5.28 4.97 -9.11
CA GLN A 35 -4.35 5.97 -8.57
C GLN A 35 -3.09 6.11 -9.45
N LEU A 36 -2.53 4.99 -9.91
CA LEU A 36 -1.37 4.98 -10.81
C LEU A 36 -1.70 5.58 -12.17
N GLU A 37 -2.84 5.26 -12.78
CA GLU A 37 -3.28 5.86 -14.04
C GLU A 37 -3.45 7.38 -13.93
N ARG A 38 -4.04 7.86 -12.83
CA ARG A 38 -4.15 9.30 -12.55
C ARG A 38 -2.77 9.93 -12.37
N ALA A 39 -1.88 9.30 -11.60
CA ALA A 39 -0.53 9.81 -11.39
C ALA A 39 0.23 9.92 -12.72
N LEU A 40 0.16 8.90 -13.57
CA LEU A 40 0.77 8.87 -14.90
C LEU A 40 0.22 9.98 -15.81
N SER A 41 -1.10 10.24 -15.77
CA SER A 41 -1.71 11.30 -16.57
C SER A 41 -1.12 12.69 -16.27
N ARG A 42 -0.70 12.95 -15.02
CA ARG A 42 -0.11 14.24 -14.59
C ARG A 42 1.34 14.43 -14.99
N VAL A 43 2.03 13.34 -15.32
CA VAL A 43 3.44 13.34 -15.73
C VAL A 43 3.62 12.97 -17.20
N ALA A 44 2.53 12.80 -17.95
CA ALA A 44 2.56 12.45 -19.37
C ALA A 44 3.01 13.63 -20.24
N LEU A 45 3.84 13.35 -21.24
CA LEU A 45 4.42 14.35 -22.14
C LEU A 45 3.68 14.40 -23.50
N PRO A 46 3.36 15.60 -24.01
CA PRO A 46 2.79 15.75 -25.35
C PRO A 46 3.81 15.38 -26.44
N PRO A 47 3.37 15.13 -27.70
CA PRO A 47 1.97 15.20 -28.15
C PRO A 47 1.19 13.89 -27.98
N THR A 48 1.85 12.76 -27.76
CA THR A 48 1.21 11.44 -27.73
C THR A 48 0.76 11.01 -26.34
N PHE A 49 1.28 11.65 -25.27
CA PHE A 49 1.00 11.28 -23.87
C PHE A 49 1.34 9.82 -23.53
N THR A 50 2.30 9.24 -24.26
CA THR A 50 2.78 7.86 -24.06
C THR A 50 4.15 7.77 -23.40
N SER A 51 4.78 8.92 -23.14
CA SER A 51 6.03 9.03 -22.37
C SER A 51 5.80 9.90 -21.14
N TYR A 52 6.62 9.71 -20.11
CA TYR A 52 6.40 10.31 -18.80
C TYR A 52 7.67 11.02 -18.31
N THR A 53 7.50 12.13 -17.59
CA THR A 53 8.62 12.78 -16.87
C THR A 53 9.06 12.00 -15.64
N ALA A 54 8.20 11.10 -15.13
CA ALA A 54 8.51 10.25 -13.99
C ALA A 54 9.29 9.01 -14.42
N LYS A 55 10.39 8.71 -13.71
CA LYS A 55 11.13 7.46 -13.84
C LYS A 55 10.66 6.38 -12.86
N TYR A 56 10.12 6.81 -11.72
CA TYR A 56 9.80 5.94 -10.60
C TYR A 56 8.38 6.21 -10.08
N VAL A 57 7.77 5.19 -9.50
CA VAL A 57 6.55 5.30 -8.69
C VAL A 57 6.76 4.58 -7.36
N VAL A 58 6.35 5.19 -6.26
CA VAL A 58 6.37 4.53 -4.95
C VAL A 58 5.01 3.92 -4.69
N VAL A 59 4.97 2.63 -4.36
CA VAL A 59 3.74 1.88 -4.05
C VAL A 59 3.92 1.32 -2.64
N THR A 60 3.05 1.72 -1.71
CA THR A 60 3.15 1.31 -0.30
C THR A 60 2.18 0.18 0.03
N THR A 61 2.43 -0.49 1.16
CA THR A 61 1.59 -1.54 1.73
C THR A 61 0.11 -1.20 1.64
N ALA A 62 -0.69 -2.12 1.10
CA ALA A 62 -2.13 -1.95 0.86
C ALA A 62 -2.97 -2.33 2.08
N ASN A 63 -4.13 -1.69 2.23
CA ASN A 63 -5.03 -1.95 3.35
C ASN A 63 -5.84 -3.26 3.23
N ASP A 64 -5.93 -3.88 2.05
CA ASP A 64 -6.83 -5.00 1.68
C ASP A 64 -7.12 -6.01 2.79
N CYS A 65 -6.09 -6.39 3.56
CA CYS A 65 -6.18 -7.41 4.59
C CYS A 65 -5.78 -6.91 5.99
N LEU A 66 -5.55 -5.61 6.19
CA LEU A 66 -5.10 -5.06 7.47
C LEU A 66 -6.23 -4.86 8.47
N HIS A 67 -7.43 -4.52 8.01
CA HIS A 67 -8.57 -4.22 8.88
C HIS A 67 -9.92 -4.28 8.16
N ALA A 68 -11.00 -4.33 8.95
CA ALA A 68 -12.37 -4.48 8.48
C ALA A 68 -12.84 -3.45 7.45
N ASP A 69 -12.45 -2.17 7.58
CA ASP A 69 -12.85 -1.12 6.63
C ASP A 69 -12.34 -1.36 5.20
N ALA A 70 -11.26 -2.12 5.02
CA ALA A 70 -10.69 -2.42 3.71
C ALA A 70 -11.50 -3.45 2.90
N ALA A 71 -12.50 -4.10 3.52
CA ALA A 71 -13.29 -5.14 2.87
C ALA A 71 -14.31 -4.58 1.86
N GLY A 72 -14.63 -3.28 1.90
CA GLY A 72 -15.61 -2.67 1.01
C GLY A 72 -17.07 -3.07 1.27
N ILE A 73 -17.33 -3.63 2.44
CA ILE A 73 -18.65 -4.05 2.93
C ILE A 73 -18.82 -3.61 4.39
N PRO A 74 -20.06 -3.57 4.93
CA PRO A 74 -20.27 -3.26 6.34
C PRO A 74 -19.36 -4.10 7.24
N GLN A 75 -18.68 -3.48 8.20
CA GLN A 75 -17.64 -4.15 8.98
C GLN A 75 -18.17 -5.36 9.76
N SER A 76 -19.45 -5.35 10.15
CA SER A 76 -20.14 -6.48 10.80
C SER A 76 -20.30 -7.71 9.90
N GLU A 77 -20.20 -7.55 8.59
CA GLU A 77 -20.29 -8.61 7.58
C GLU A 77 -18.91 -9.05 7.09
N SER A 78 -17.88 -8.24 7.32
CA SER A 78 -16.50 -8.55 6.98
C SER A 78 -15.89 -9.60 7.92
N GLN A 79 -14.86 -10.30 7.42
CA GLN A 79 -14.07 -11.27 8.17
C GLN A 79 -12.58 -11.03 7.89
N PRO A 80 -11.68 -11.41 8.83
CA PRO A 80 -10.24 -11.41 8.55
C PRO A 80 -9.93 -12.19 7.27
N CYS A 81 -8.98 -11.67 6.49
CA CYS A 81 -8.56 -12.29 5.23
C CYS A 81 -8.09 -13.74 5.42
N THR A 82 -8.48 -14.60 4.49
CA THR A 82 -7.86 -15.91 4.31
C THR A 82 -6.53 -15.80 3.56
N LEU A 83 -5.75 -16.89 3.52
CA LEU A 83 -4.56 -16.97 2.68
C LEU A 83 -4.88 -16.72 1.19
N ASN A 84 -6.06 -17.11 0.72
CA ASN A 84 -6.46 -16.85 -0.67
C ASN A 84 -6.67 -15.35 -0.90
N ASP A 85 -7.24 -14.63 0.06
CA ASP A 85 -7.45 -13.18 -0.02
C ASP A 85 -6.10 -12.44 0.01
N MET A 86 -5.17 -12.88 0.85
CA MET A 86 -3.79 -12.36 0.88
C MET A 86 -3.08 -12.57 -0.47
N ASN A 87 -3.21 -13.76 -1.07
CA ASN A 87 -2.64 -14.03 -2.39
C ASN A 87 -3.28 -13.13 -3.46
N ALA A 88 -4.60 -12.95 -3.42
CA ALA A 88 -5.30 -12.09 -4.36
C ALA A 88 -4.89 -10.61 -4.24
N SER A 89 -4.63 -10.12 -3.02
CA SER A 89 -4.07 -8.78 -2.80
C SER A 89 -2.68 -8.66 -3.42
N VAL A 90 -1.80 -9.64 -3.20
CA VAL A 90 -0.45 -9.66 -3.80
C VAL A 90 -0.50 -9.80 -5.32
N ASP A 91 -1.43 -10.59 -5.88
CA ASP A 91 -1.64 -10.69 -7.33
C ASP A 91 -1.98 -9.33 -7.94
N ARG A 92 -2.81 -8.53 -7.26
CA ARG A 92 -3.16 -7.18 -7.70
C ARG A 92 -2.00 -6.21 -7.57
N LEU A 93 -1.16 -6.31 -6.54
CA LEU A 93 0.10 -5.54 -6.46
C LEU A 93 1.05 -5.89 -7.62
N VAL A 94 1.20 -7.18 -7.93
CA VAL A 94 1.98 -7.66 -9.08
C VAL A 94 1.42 -7.13 -10.41
N ALA A 95 0.10 -7.03 -10.55
CA ALA A 95 -0.51 -6.44 -11.73
C ALA A 95 -0.20 -4.94 -11.87
N VAL A 96 -0.27 -4.18 -10.76
CA VAL A 96 0.10 -2.74 -10.72
C VAL A 96 1.56 -2.54 -11.12
N ASP A 97 2.47 -3.39 -10.66
CA ASP A 97 3.88 -3.39 -11.06
C ASP A 97 4.06 -3.60 -12.56
N LYS A 98 3.49 -4.70 -13.08
CA LYS A 98 3.58 -5.03 -14.51
C LYS A 98 3.04 -3.90 -15.36
N PHE A 99 1.98 -3.24 -14.91
CA PHE A 99 1.47 -2.04 -15.56
C PHE A 99 2.48 -0.89 -15.50
N ALA A 100 3.03 -0.53 -14.34
CA ALA A 100 4.06 0.53 -14.23
C ALA A 100 5.27 0.27 -15.15
N LEU A 101 5.81 -0.96 -15.14
CA LEU A 101 6.91 -1.37 -16.00
C LEU A 101 6.54 -1.28 -17.49
N SER A 102 5.32 -1.66 -17.87
CA SER A 102 4.83 -1.49 -19.25
C SER A 102 4.75 -0.03 -19.70
N LYS A 103 4.69 0.91 -18.76
CA LYS A 103 4.72 2.36 -18.99
C LYS A 103 6.13 2.95 -18.94
N GLY A 104 7.15 2.11 -18.74
CA GLY A 104 8.55 2.55 -18.61
C GLY A 104 8.84 3.24 -17.28
N VAL A 105 8.02 3.02 -16.26
CA VAL A 105 8.20 3.56 -14.90
C VAL A 105 8.59 2.41 -13.97
N THR A 106 9.69 2.57 -13.23
CA THR A 106 10.15 1.56 -12.27
C THR A 106 9.41 1.73 -10.94
N PRO A 107 8.62 0.75 -10.50
CA PRO A 107 7.97 0.82 -9.20
C PRO A 107 8.95 0.49 -8.06
N ILE A 108 8.72 1.16 -6.93
CA ILE A 108 9.43 1.02 -5.67
C ILE A 108 8.40 0.59 -4.63
N PHE A 109 8.48 -0.66 -4.19
CA PHE A 109 7.64 -1.20 -3.13
C PHE A 109 8.34 -1.09 -1.78
N ASP A 110 7.56 -0.78 -0.75
CA ASP A 110 8.00 -0.95 0.63
C ASP A 110 7.94 -2.42 1.05
N VAL A 111 8.72 -2.74 2.08
CA VAL A 111 8.46 -3.90 2.93
C VAL A 111 7.77 -3.35 4.17
N ALA A 112 6.55 -3.82 4.45
CA ALA A 112 5.77 -3.38 5.60
C ALA A 112 6.58 -3.45 6.93
N PRO A 113 6.27 -2.60 7.93
CA PRO A 113 6.93 -2.64 9.24
C PRO A 113 6.87 -4.04 9.86
N GLN A 114 7.81 -4.34 10.77
CA GLN A 114 7.70 -5.55 11.60
C GLN A 114 6.51 -5.42 12.55
N TYR A 115 5.88 -6.54 12.89
CA TYR A 115 4.69 -6.55 13.74
C TYR A 115 4.95 -5.97 15.13
N ASP A 116 6.14 -6.21 15.69
CA ASP A 116 6.57 -5.71 17.00
C ASP A 116 6.80 -4.19 17.06
N HIS A 117 6.82 -3.51 15.91
CA HIS A 117 6.83 -2.05 15.81
C HIS A 117 5.43 -1.46 15.68
N LEU A 118 4.38 -2.28 15.66
CA LEU A 118 2.98 -1.89 15.56
C LEU A 118 2.25 -2.15 16.87
N ASP A 119 1.14 -1.43 17.07
CA ASP A 119 0.17 -1.69 18.14
C ASP A 119 -1.22 -1.81 17.49
N LEU A 120 -1.44 -2.92 16.79
CA LEU A 120 -2.69 -3.17 16.07
C LEU A 120 -3.92 -3.25 17.01
N PRO A 121 -3.84 -3.81 18.24
CA PRO A 121 -4.95 -3.71 19.20
C PRO A 121 -5.31 -2.27 19.55
N LYS A 122 -4.31 -1.39 19.73
CA LYS A 122 -4.57 0.04 19.93
C LYS A 122 -5.17 0.69 18.70
N PHE A 123 -4.68 0.38 17.51
CA PHE A 123 -5.27 0.85 16.25
C PHE A 123 -6.74 0.42 16.14
N GLN A 124 -7.05 -0.85 16.42
CA GLN A 124 -8.42 -1.36 16.43
C GLN A 124 -9.30 -0.54 17.38
N SER A 125 -8.85 -0.34 18.61
CA SER A 125 -9.60 0.40 19.62
C SER A 125 -9.76 1.88 19.28
N ALA A 126 -8.72 2.53 18.75
CA ALA A 126 -8.73 3.95 18.45
C ALA A 126 -9.68 4.31 17.30
N PHE A 127 -9.81 3.40 16.32
CA PHE A 127 -10.65 3.59 15.15
C PHE A 127 -11.97 2.80 15.20
N GLY A 128 -12.24 2.06 16.28
CA GLY A 128 -13.48 1.31 16.48
C GLY A 128 -13.68 0.15 15.49
N LEU A 129 -12.58 -0.38 14.93
CA LEU A 129 -12.62 -1.38 13.86
C LEU A 129 -13.15 -2.73 14.37
N ALA A 130 -14.02 -3.38 13.59
CA ALA A 130 -14.57 -4.69 13.96
C ALA A 130 -13.49 -5.76 14.14
N TRP A 131 -12.45 -5.71 13.31
CA TRP A 131 -11.23 -6.51 13.42
C TRP A 131 -10.05 -5.79 12.78
N VAL A 132 -8.85 -6.17 13.23
CA VAL A 132 -7.57 -5.88 12.59
C VAL A 132 -6.83 -7.21 12.42
N ILE A 133 -5.92 -7.27 11.46
CA ILE A 133 -5.12 -8.46 11.19
C ILE A 133 -4.32 -8.88 12.43
N GLY A 134 -4.25 -10.19 12.70
CA GLY A 134 -3.45 -10.75 13.79
C GLY A 134 -1.97 -10.91 13.42
N GLU A 135 -1.11 -11.13 14.42
CA GLU A 135 0.35 -11.26 14.25
C GLU A 135 0.76 -12.31 13.21
N GLN A 136 0.18 -13.51 13.30
CA GLN A 136 0.50 -14.61 12.40
C GLN A 136 0.18 -14.24 10.94
N ASP A 137 -1.03 -13.75 10.72
CA ASP A 137 -1.54 -13.39 9.40
C ASP A 137 -0.81 -12.17 8.83
N TYR A 138 -0.47 -11.19 9.67
CA TYR A 138 0.32 -10.03 9.28
C TYR A 138 1.72 -10.45 8.83
N THR A 139 2.38 -11.30 9.62
CA THR A 139 3.71 -11.84 9.29
C THR A 139 3.66 -12.65 8.01
N GLN A 140 2.59 -13.43 7.81
CA GLN A 140 2.36 -14.19 6.59
C GLN A 140 2.17 -13.28 5.37
N LEU A 141 1.29 -12.27 5.44
CA LEU A 141 1.05 -11.31 4.37
C LEU A 141 2.32 -10.54 4.01
N ARG A 142 3.04 -10.02 5.02
CA ARG A 142 4.32 -9.31 4.84
C ARG A 142 5.35 -10.16 4.11
N THR A 143 5.50 -11.42 4.53
CA THR A 143 6.45 -12.37 3.93
C THR A 143 6.04 -12.74 2.52
N LEU A 144 4.75 -13.03 2.31
CA LEU A 144 4.18 -13.37 1.01
C LEU A 144 4.40 -12.25 0.01
N GLY A 145 3.99 -11.02 0.34
CA GLY A 145 4.15 -9.84 -0.51
C GLY A 145 5.62 -9.60 -0.87
N THR A 146 6.50 -9.53 0.13
CA THR A 146 7.93 -9.27 -0.12
C THR A 146 8.58 -10.36 -0.98
N THR A 147 8.25 -11.63 -0.74
CA THR A 147 8.83 -12.76 -1.47
C THR A 147 8.36 -12.75 -2.93
N ARG A 148 7.05 -12.61 -3.14
CA ARG A 148 6.46 -12.64 -4.48
C ARG A 148 6.85 -11.43 -5.31
N LEU A 149 6.84 -10.23 -4.73
CA LEU A 149 7.29 -9.02 -5.44
C LEU A 149 8.74 -9.16 -5.91
N LYS A 150 9.65 -9.68 -5.07
CA LYS A 150 11.05 -9.92 -5.47
C LYS A 150 11.20 -11.02 -6.53
N ALA A 151 10.40 -12.08 -6.46
CA ALA A 151 10.51 -13.23 -7.34
C ALA A 151 9.87 -12.99 -8.72
N GLU A 152 8.71 -12.33 -8.76
CA GLU A 152 7.91 -12.16 -9.97
C GLU A 152 8.26 -10.87 -10.73
N LEU A 153 8.94 -9.92 -10.08
CA LEU A 153 9.15 -8.57 -10.60
C LEU A 153 10.63 -8.16 -10.51
N PRO A 154 11.54 -8.79 -11.27
CA PRO A 154 12.97 -8.47 -11.21
C PRO A 154 13.31 -7.03 -11.65
N GLY A 155 12.38 -6.34 -12.32
CA GLY A 155 12.51 -4.92 -12.68
C GLY A 155 12.04 -3.93 -11.59
N ALA A 156 11.42 -4.44 -10.52
CA ALA A 156 10.96 -3.64 -9.40
C ALA A 156 12.06 -3.42 -8.35
N ILE A 157 11.94 -2.35 -7.59
CA ILE A 157 12.77 -2.08 -6.42
C ILE A 157 11.94 -2.42 -5.18
N VAL A 158 12.44 -3.28 -4.28
CA VAL A 158 11.77 -3.63 -3.02
C VAL A 158 12.67 -3.22 -1.85
N LEU A 159 12.22 -2.26 -1.03
CA LEU A 159 13.02 -1.65 0.02
C LEU A 159 12.35 -1.76 1.38
N ASP A 160 13.13 -2.15 2.39
CA ASP A 160 12.75 -2.01 3.79
C ASP A 160 12.95 -0.55 4.24
N ILE A 161 12.00 0.31 3.86
CA ILE A 161 11.99 1.73 4.22
C ILE A 161 11.49 1.96 5.65
N TRP A 162 10.92 0.93 6.28
CA TRP A 162 10.31 0.96 7.61
C TRP A 162 11.13 0.20 8.67
N LYS A 163 12.43 0.02 8.44
CA LYS A 163 13.30 -0.72 9.35
C LYS A 163 13.30 -0.18 10.79
N ASP A 164 13.35 1.15 10.93
CA ASP A 164 13.40 1.86 12.21
C ASP A 164 12.06 2.58 12.48
N TYR A 165 10.96 1.84 12.33
CA TYR A 165 9.60 2.37 12.35
C TYR A 165 9.12 2.77 13.74
N THR A 166 8.46 3.92 13.83
CA THR A 166 7.70 4.36 15.00
C THR A 166 6.38 4.99 14.55
N HIS A 167 5.29 4.72 15.27
CA HIS A 167 3.96 5.25 14.93
C HIS A 167 3.64 6.54 15.70
N ILE A 168 2.72 7.37 15.19
CA ILE A 168 2.23 8.63 15.80
C ILE A 168 1.45 8.46 17.12
N GLY A 169 1.55 7.29 17.73
CA GLY A 169 0.74 6.92 18.88
C GLY A 169 -0.64 6.35 18.54
N ASP A 170 -0.96 6.06 17.28
CA ASP A 170 -2.22 5.41 16.90
C ASP A 170 -2.11 3.90 16.62
N GLY A 171 -0.89 3.39 16.62
CA GLY A 171 -0.57 1.97 16.49
C GLY A 171 -0.19 1.50 15.09
N ILE A 172 -0.34 2.33 14.03
CA ILE A 172 -0.06 1.88 12.65
C ILE A 172 0.44 2.95 11.67
N HIS A 173 0.25 4.25 11.92
CA HIS A 173 0.71 5.28 10.99
C HIS A 173 2.05 5.87 11.44
N PRO A 174 3.03 6.00 10.51
CA PRO A 174 4.39 6.43 10.86
C PRO A 174 4.39 7.86 11.40
N ASP A 175 5.26 8.12 12.36
CA ASP A 175 5.57 9.48 12.76
C ASP A 175 6.39 10.23 11.69
N TYR A 176 6.53 11.53 11.91
CA TYR A 176 7.21 12.42 10.95
C TYR A 176 8.66 11.99 10.72
N GLU A 177 9.39 11.63 11.77
CA GLU A 177 10.79 11.21 11.67
C GLU A 177 10.93 9.89 10.91
N THR A 178 10.02 8.94 11.14
CA THR A 178 9.93 7.67 10.42
C THR A 178 9.67 7.91 8.93
N ALA A 179 8.75 8.81 8.60
CA ALA A 179 8.45 9.18 7.21
C ALA A 179 9.64 9.86 6.51
N GLU A 180 10.37 10.76 7.19
CA GLU A 180 11.59 11.38 6.65
C GLU A 180 12.69 10.36 6.39
N LYS A 181 12.91 9.43 7.32
CA LYS A 181 13.89 8.33 7.15
C LYS A 181 13.53 7.45 5.97
N ALA A 182 12.26 7.09 5.80
CA ALA A 182 11.79 6.31 4.66
C ALA A 182 12.08 7.03 3.33
N ALA A 183 11.80 8.33 3.25
CA ALA A 183 12.12 9.15 2.08
C ALA A 183 13.63 9.21 1.79
N ASP A 184 14.47 9.33 2.82
CA ASP A 184 15.93 9.34 2.67
C ASP A 184 16.49 7.96 2.24
N VAL A 185 15.93 6.85 2.69
CA VAL A 185 16.27 5.51 2.19
C VAL A 185 16.01 5.42 0.69
N ILE A 186 14.83 5.84 0.23
CA ILE A 186 14.48 5.86 -1.20
C ILE A 186 15.44 6.78 -1.96
N ALA A 187 15.63 8.02 -1.49
CA ALA A 187 16.49 9.00 -2.18
C ALA A 187 17.95 8.52 -2.31
N ARG A 188 18.52 7.92 -1.26
CA ARG A 188 19.87 7.34 -1.30
C ARG A 188 19.97 6.16 -2.24
N HIS A 189 18.93 5.34 -2.34
CA HIS A 189 18.88 4.24 -3.31
C HIS A 189 18.90 4.78 -4.74
N LEU A 190 18.01 5.73 -5.06
CA LEU A 190 17.90 6.31 -6.39
C LEU A 190 19.18 7.05 -6.83
N ARG A 191 19.83 7.79 -5.92
CA ARG A 191 21.13 8.44 -6.20
C ARG A 191 22.25 7.47 -6.55
N LYS A 192 22.14 6.18 -6.24
CA LYS A 192 23.12 5.16 -6.64
C LYS A 192 22.82 4.59 -8.03
N LEU A 193 21.55 4.57 -8.43
CA LEU A 193 21.10 4.06 -9.73
C LEU A 193 21.22 5.10 -10.86
N ASP A 194 20.99 6.38 -10.54
CA ASP A 194 21.01 7.49 -11.51
C ASP A 194 22.42 8.13 -11.69
N ARG A 195 23.47 7.55 -11.09
CA ARG A 195 24.86 7.95 -11.31
C ARG A 195 25.45 7.21 -12.49
#